data_AF-A0A349EHV4-F1
#
_entry.id   AF-A0A349EHV4-F1
#
_cell.length_a   1.000
_cell.length_b   1.000
_cell.length_c   1.000
_cell.angle_alpha   90.00
_cell.angle_beta   90.00
_cell.angle_gamma   90.00
#
_symmetry.space_group_name_H-M   'P 1'
#
loop_
_entity.id
_entity.type
_entity.pdbx_description
1 polymer ?
#
loop_
_entity_poly.entity_id
_entity_poly.type
_entity_poly.pdbx_seq_one_letter_code
_entity_poly.pdbx_strand_id
1 'polypeptide(L)'
;RERLGSTGLGHGVALPHGRFSQSQQAIGAFIKLRKGVDFDAIDRQPVDLVFGLLVPDHYTDEHLKILAYLAEMFSDRAFCQQLRDADADQTLYERLSQWQPTPSAAS
;
A
#
# COMPACT_ATOMS: atom_id res chain seq x y z
N ARG A 1 15.85 1.40 -2.13
CA ARG A 1 15.18 1.68 -0.85
C ARG A 1 15.02 0.43 -0.01
N GLU A 2 14.54 -0.68 -0.57
CA GLU A 2 14.35 -1.96 0.16
C GLU A 2 15.64 -2.54 0.79
N ARG A 3 16.81 -2.28 0.19
CA ARG A 3 18.11 -2.61 0.81
C ARG A 3 18.39 -1.87 2.13
N LEU A 4 17.61 -0.83 2.47
CA LEU A 4 17.73 -0.06 3.71
C LEU A 4 16.80 -0.60 4.82
N GLY A 5 15.94 -1.57 4.52
CA GLY A 5 14.98 -2.15 5.44
C GLY A 5 13.66 -2.52 4.74
N SER A 6 12.94 -3.50 5.32
CA SER A 6 11.64 -3.93 4.82
C SER A 6 10.64 -2.77 4.80
N THR A 7 9.79 -2.74 3.78
CA THR A 7 8.60 -1.86 3.70
C THR A 7 7.32 -2.59 4.09
N GLY A 8 7.44 -3.74 4.76
CA GLY A 8 6.33 -4.47 5.35
C GLY A 8 5.74 -3.69 6.53
N LEU A 9 4.44 -3.42 6.49
CA LEU A 9 3.70 -2.76 7.58
C LEU A 9 3.26 -3.75 8.67
N GLY A 10 3.39 -5.05 8.41
CA GLY A 10 2.77 -6.12 9.17
C GLY A 10 1.39 -6.49 8.62
N HIS A 11 0.77 -7.50 9.22
CA HIS A 11 -0.55 -8.02 8.85
C HIS A 11 -0.70 -8.38 7.37
N GLY A 12 0.40 -8.86 6.78
CA GLY A 12 0.46 -9.29 5.39
C GLY A 12 0.49 -8.16 4.35
N VAL A 13 0.78 -6.92 4.75
CA VAL A 13 0.85 -5.77 3.83
C VAL A 13 2.27 -5.22 3.67
N ALA A 14 2.64 -4.83 2.45
CA ALA A 14 3.83 -4.04 2.17
C ALA A 14 3.55 -2.83 1.25
N LEU A 15 4.30 -1.75 1.47
CA LEU A 15 4.30 -0.55 0.63
C LEU A 15 5.67 -0.27 -0.02
N PRO A 16 6.16 -1.11 -0.95
CA PRO A 16 7.37 -0.81 -1.72
C PRO A 16 7.26 0.53 -2.42
N HIS A 17 8.28 1.37 -2.32
CA HIS A 17 8.27 2.66 -3.00
C HIS A 17 9.64 3.19 -3.36
N GLY A 18 9.66 4.03 -4.39
CA GLY A 18 10.88 4.58 -4.95
C GLY A 18 10.67 5.87 -5.72
N ARG A 19 11.79 6.52 -6.02
CA ARG A 19 11.86 7.69 -6.89
C ARG A 19 11.94 7.23 -8.34
N PHE A 20 11.26 7.94 -9.23
CA PHE A 20 11.28 7.68 -10.68
C PHE A 20 11.28 8.98 -11.48
N SER A 21 12.44 9.32 -12.04
CA SER A 21 12.70 10.61 -12.70
C SER A 21 11.98 10.79 -14.04
N GLN A 22 11.51 9.70 -14.66
CA GLN A 22 10.90 9.72 -16.00
C GLN A 22 9.39 9.99 -15.98
N SER A 23 8.76 10.14 -14.81
CA SER A 23 7.34 10.48 -14.67
C SER A 23 7.15 11.88 -14.10
N GLN A 24 6.10 12.56 -14.57
CA GLN A 24 5.62 13.83 -14.02
C GLN A 24 4.59 13.64 -12.90
N GLN A 25 4.10 12.42 -12.69
CA GLN A 25 3.07 12.08 -11.71
C GLN A 25 3.45 10.84 -10.91
N ALA A 26 2.86 10.71 -9.72
CA ALA A 26 2.97 9.46 -8.96
C ALA A 26 2.25 8.32 -9.70
N ILE A 27 2.86 7.13 -9.68
CA ILE A 27 2.32 5.91 -10.29
C ILE A 27 2.21 4.86 -9.20
N GLY A 28 1.00 4.32 -9.02
CA GLY A 28 0.70 3.25 -8.08
C GLY A 28 0.36 1.96 -8.81
N ALA A 29 0.70 0.82 -8.21
CA ALA A 29 0.26 -0.50 -8.63
C ALA A 29 -0.08 -1.34 -7.41
N PHE A 30 -1.23 -2.00 -7.43
CA PHE A 30 -1.64 -2.93 -6.39
C PHE A 30 -1.55 -4.37 -6.91
N ILE A 31 -1.02 -5.27 -6.07
CA ILE A 31 -0.85 -6.67 -6.36
C ILE A 31 -1.38 -7.47 -5.17
N LYS A 32 -2.34 -8.36 -5.42
CA LYS A 32 -2.76 -9.40 -4.48
C LYS A 32 -2.12 -10.73 -4.86
N LEU A 33 -1.34 -11.31 -3.95
CA LEU A 33 -0.71 -12.60 -4.14
C LEU A 33 -1.64 -13.73 -3.68
N ARG A 34 -1.67 -14.83 -4.43
CA ARG A 34 -2.42 -16.04 -4.01
C ARG A 34 -1.82 -16.72 -2.79
N LYS A 35 -0.50 -16.58 -2.62
CA LYS A 35 0.24 -17.10 -1.48
C LYS A 35 1.20 -16.02 -1.03
N GLY A 36 1.15 -15.69 0.26
CA GLY A 36 2.04 -14.69 0.82
C GLY A 36 3.52 -15.10 0.72
N VAL A 37 4.39 -14.10 0.64
CA VAL A 37 5.84 -14.27 0.53
C VAL A 37 6.53 -13.75 1.79
N ASP A 38 7.70 -14.30 2.10
CA ASP A 38 8.57 -13.70 3.11
C ASP A 38 9.05 -12.34 2.59
N PHE A 39 8.80 -11.30 3.38
CA PHE A 39 9.08 -9.91 3.03
C PHE A 39 9.88 -9.21 4.14
N ASP A 40 10.44 -9.97 5.08
CA ASP A 40 11.11 -9.44 6.28
C ASP A 40 10.23 -8.43 7.05
N ALA A 41 8.90 -8.65 7.05
CA ALA A 41 7.95 -7.78 7.73
C ALA A 41 8.19 -7.77 9.25
N ILE A 42 7.86 -6.65 9.91
CA ILE A 42 8.17 -6.44 11.33
C ILE A 42 7.55 -7.49 12.27
N ASP A 43 6.38 -8.02 11.90
CA ASP A 43 5.64 -9.05 12.63
C ASP A 43 5.96 -10.48 12.14
N ARG A 44 6.88 -10.61 11.18
CA ARG A 44 7.29 -11.87 10.52
C ARG A 44 6.14 -12.62 9.84
N GLN A 45 5.03 -11.95 9.55
CA GLN A 45 3.96 -12.55 8.76
C GLN A 45 4.27 -12.45 7.26
N PRO A 46 3.89 -13.47 6.46
CA PRO A 46 4.05 -13.41 5.02
C PRO A 46 3.16 -12.30 4.43
N VAL A 47 3.69 -11.56 3.46
CA VAL A 47 2.99 -10.47 2.77
C VAL A 47 2.23 -11.01 1.56
N ASP A 48 0.95 -10.71 1.47
CA ASP A 48 0.06 -11.07 0.36
C ASP A 48 -0.59 -9.87 -0.34
N LEU A 49 -0.63 -8.71 0.31
CA LEU A 49 -1.10 -7.45 -0.27
C LEU A 49 0.08 -6.49 -0.46
N VAL A 50 0.33 -6.07 -1.69
CA VAL A 50 1.45 -5.19 -2.02
C VAL A 50 0.93 -3.99 -2.80
N PHE A 51 1.27 -2.78 -2.33
CA PHE A 51 1.07 -1.56 -3.10
C PHE A 51 2.42 -0.92 -3.43
N GLY A 52 2.83 -1.00 -4.68
CA GLY A 52 4.02 -0.36 -5.20
C GLY A 52 3.75 1.11 -5.56
N LEU A 53 4.62 2.02 -5.13
CA LEU A 53 4.52 3.45 -5.42
C LEU A 53 5.81 4.01 -6.02
N LEU A 54 5.71 4.58 -7.22
CA LEU A 54 6.78 5.36 -7.85
C LEU A 54 6.39 6.83 -7.84
N VAL A 55 7.25 7.68 -7.28
CA VAL A 55 7.02 9.13 -7.22
C VAL A 55 8.08 9.90 -8.01
N PRO A 56 7.72 11.00 -8.68
CA PRO A 56 8.69 11.90 -9.32
C PRO A 56 9.71 12.45 -8.32
N ASP A 57 10.87 12.89 -8.82
CA ASP A 57 11.91 13.50 -7.96
C ASP A 57 11.47 14.83 -7.35
N HIS A 58 10.62 15.58 -8.05
CA HIS A 58 10.15 16.89 -7.60
C HIS A 58 9.10 16.83 -6.48
N TYR A 59 8.55 15.65 -6.17
CA TYR A 59 7.60 15.48 -5.05
C TYR A 59 8.37 15.52 -3.72
N THR A 60 8.35 16.65 -3.03
CA THR A 60 8.95 16.77 -1.70
C THR A 60 7.94 16.30 -0.66
N ASP A 61 7.07 17.13 -0.12
CA ASP A 61 6.17 16.69 0.95
C ASP A 61 5.01 15.83 0.44
N GLU A 62 4.69 15.93 -0.85
CA GLU A 62 3.61 15.18 -1.50
C GLU A 62 3.82 13.66 -1.37
N HIS A 63 5.07 13.17 -1.49
CA HIS A 63 5.30 11.73 -1.39
C HIS A 63 5.01 11.20 0.02
N LEU A 64 5.30 11.98 1.06
CA LEU A 64 4.99 11.59 2.45
C LEU A 64 3.49 11.59 2.71
N LYS A 65 2.76 12.54 2.13
CA LYS A 65 1.28 12.58 2.22
C LYS A 65 0.65 11.36 1.55
N ILE A 66 1.11 10.97 0.37
CA ILE A 66 0.63 9.77 -0.33
C ILE A 66 0.93 8.52 0.51
N LEU A 67 2.15 8.38 1.03
CA LEU A 67 2.54 7.24 1.85
C LEU A 67 1.73 7.16 3.15
N ALA A 68 1.47 8.29 3.82
CA ALA A 68 0.65 8.34 5.02
C ALA A 68 -0.79 7.89 4.74
N TYR A 69 -1.39 8.38 3.66
CA TYR A 69 -2.73 7.98 3.23
C TYR A 69 -2.82 6.48 2.90
N LEU A 70 -1.83 5.93 2.18
CA LEU A 70 -1.77 4.50 1.90
C LEU A 70 -1.57 3.69 3.18
N ALA A 71 -0.69 4.12 4.09
CA ALA A 71 -0.48 3.44 5.36
C ALA A 71 -1.75 3.43 6.22
N GLU A 72 -2.52 4.52 6.24
CA GLU A 72 -3.81 4.60 6.92
C GLU A 72 -4.82 3.63 6.28
N MET A 73 -4.95 3.64 4.95
CA MET A 73 -5.81 2.71 4.20
C MET A 73 -5.52 1.25 4.54
N PHE A 74 -4.25 0.87 4.53
CA PHE A 74 -3.85 -0.52 4.81
C PHE A 74 -3.73 -0.85 6.29
N SER A 75 -3.89 0.12 7.20
CA SER A 75 -4.05 -0.15 8.63
C SER A 75 -5.46 -0.64 8.98
N ASP A 76 -6.46 -0.35 8.14
CA ASP A 76 -7.81 -0.87 8.27
C ASP A 76 -7.85 -2.37 7.94
N ARG A 77 -7.96 -3.19 8.99
CA ARG A 77 -8.00 -4.65 8.89
C ARG A 77 -9.24 -5.15 8.15
N ALA A 78 -10.38 -4.48 8.30
CA ALA A 78 -11.62 -4.87 7.62
C ALA A 78 -11.49 -4.60 6.13
N PHE A 79 -10.91 -3.45 5.74
CA PHE A 79 -10.61 -3.16 4.35
C PHE A 79 -9.62 -4.15 3.74
N CYS A 80 -8.52 -4.46 4.44
CA CYS A 80 -7.56 -5.46 3.98
C CYS A 80 -8.19 -6.83 3.76
N GLN A 81 -9.10 -7.25 4.65
CA GLN A 81 -9.85 -8.50 4.47
C GLN A 81 -10.74 -8.47 3.22
N GLN A 82 -11.44 -7.36 2.97
CA GLN A 82 -12.24 -7.19 1.75
C GLN A 82 -11.40 -7.32 0.47
N LEU A 83 -10.15 -6.83 0.47
CA LEU A 83 -9.24 -7.00 -0.66
C LEU A 83 -8.83 -8.48 -0.83
N ARG A 84 -8.57 -9.19 0.27
CA ARG A 84 -8.26 -10.63 0.24
C ARG A 84 -9.39 -11.46 -0.36
N ASP A 85 -10.62 -11.13 0.01
CA ASP A 85 -11.83 -11.85 -0.41
C ASP A 85 -12.28 -11.51 -1.85
N ALA A 86 -11.73 -10.47 -2.47
CA ALA A 86 -12.14 -10.04 -3.81
C ALA A 86 -11.52 -10.88 -4.94
N ASP A 87 -12.31 -11.62 -5.70
CA ASP A 87 -11.79 -12.54 -6.74
C ASP A 87 -11.60 -11.91 -8.13
N ALA A 88 -11.87 -10.62 -8.28
CA ALA A 88 -11.77 -9.91 -9.56
C ALA A 88 -10.95 -8.63 -9.46
N ASP A 89 -10.10 -8.39 -10.45
CA ASP A 89 -9.24 -7.20 -10.55
C ASP A 89 -10.05 -5.90 -10.53
N GLN A 90 -11.21 -5.89 -11.19
CA GLN A 90 -12.12 -4.75 -11.21
C GLN A 90 -12.62 -4.39 -9.80
N THR A 91 -12.98 -5.40 -9.00
CA THR A 91 -13.43 -5.19 -7.62
C THR A 91 -12.31 -4.66 -6.73
N LEU A 92 -11.08 -5.13 -6.93
CA LEU A 92 -9.91 -4.59 -6.21
C LEU A 92 -9.70 -3.12 -6.56
N TYR A 93 -9.72 -2.79 -7.85
CA TYR A 93 -9.56 -1.42 -8.34
C TYR A 93 -10.63 -0.47 -7.79
N GLU A 94 -11.90 -0.89 -7.82
CA GLU A 94 -13.02 -0.09 -7.29
C GLU A 94 -12.87 0.16 -5.80
N ARG A 95 -12.56 -0.87 -5.01
CA ARG A 95 -12.36 -0.72 -3.55
C ARG A 95 -11.22 0.23 -3.22
N LEU A 96 -10.10 0.13 -3.91
CA LEU A 96 -8.94 1.01 -3.70
C LEU A 96 -9.23 2.47 -4.12
N SER A 97 -9.89 2.67 -5.26
CA SER A 97 -10.19 4.01 -5.78
C SER A 97 -11.29 4.74 -5.02
N GLN A 98 -12.14 4.01 -4.31
CA GLN A 98 -13.27 4.56 -3.55
C GLN A 98 -13.05 4.56 -2.04
N TRP A 99 -11.92 4.03 -1.55
CA TRP A 99 -11.64 4.03 -0.11
C TRP A 99 -11.61 5.46 0.43
N GLN A 100 -12.26 5.65 1.57
CA GLN A 100 -12.21 6.90 2.31
C GLN A 100 -11.81 6.60 3.74
N PRO A 101 -10.97 7.43 4.35
CA PRO A 101 -10.65 7.29 5.75
C PRO A 101 -11.95 7.37 6.55
N THR A 102 -12.10 6.42 7.49
CA THR A 102 -13.22 6.50 8.43
C THR A 102 -13.06 7.82 9.18
N PRO A 103 -14.07 8.69 9.23
CA PRO A 103 -13.95 9.94 9.96
C PRO A 103 -13.53 9.61 11.40
N SER A 104 -12.38 10.12 11.81
CA SER A 104 -11.96 9.99 13.20
C SER A 104 -13.10 10.50 14.06
N ALA A 105 -13.58 9.68 14.99
CA ALA A 105 -14.44 10.13 16.08
C ALA A 105 -13.60 11.02 17.00
N ALA A 106 -13.17 12.18 16.50
CA ALA A 106 -12.61 13.25 17.32
C ALA A 106 -13.79 13.90 18.04
N SER A 107 -14.07 13.36 19.23
CA SER A 107 -14.72 14.09 20.33
C SER A 107 -13.62 14.68 21.22
#